data_AF-A0A7Y5MMG2-F1
#
_entry.id   AF-A0A7Y5MMG2-F1
#
_cell.length_a   1.000
_cell.length_b   1.000
_cell.length_c   1.000
_cell.angle_alpha   90.00
_cell.angle_beta   90.00
_cell.angle_gamma   90.00
#
_symmetry.space_group_name_H-M   'P 1'
#
loop_
_entity.id
_entity.type
_entity.pdbx_description
1 polymer ?
#
loop_
_entity_poly.entity_id
_entity_poly.type
_entity_poly.pdbx_seq_one_letter_code
_entity_poly.pdbx_strand_id
1 'polypeptide(L)' 'MNLTDLLPVLHGLPRSDKFRALQFLSVDLEREETAALEDGKSYPVWSPHDALDAASVLTQHLERMSGGR' A
#
# COMPACT_ATOMS: atom_id res chain seq x y z
N MET A 1 17.68 -7.93 14.95
CA MET A 1 16.30 -8.42 15.12
C MET A 1 15.92 -9.14 13.84
N ASN A 2 15.29 -10.31 13.91
CA ASN A 2 14.87 -11.06 12.73
C ASN A 2 13.35 -10.86 12.49
N LEU A 3 12.86 -11.23 11.30
CA LEU A 3 11.45 -11.09 10.96
C LEU A 3 10.54 -11.92 11.89
N THR A 4 10.99 -13.12 12.27
CA THR A 4 10.26 -14.01 13.18
C THR A 4 10.02 -13.41 14.57
N ASP A 5 10.92 -12.55 15.06
CA ASP A 5 10.78 -11.84 16.33
C ASP A 5 9.84 -10.63 16.21
N LEU A 6 9.73 -10.04 15.02
CA LEU A 6 8.96 -8.81 14.76
C LEU A 6 7.48 -9.09 14.46
N LEU A 7 7.17 -10.20 13.79
CA LEU A 7 5.82 -10.57 13.39
C LEU A 7 4.81 -10.62 14.56
N PRO A 8 5.12 -11.20 15.73
CA PRO A 8 4.19 -11.20 16.86
C PRO A 8 3.86 -9.79 17.36
N VAL A 9 4.85 -8.89 17.36
CA VAL A 9 4.69 -7.49 17.78
C VAL A 9 3.79 -6.74 16.81
N LEU A 10 4.02 -6.89 15.50
CA LEU A 10 3.17 -6.30 14.45
C LEU A 10 1.74 -6.84 14.52
N HIS A 11 1.56 -8.12 14.86
CA HIS A 11 0.24 -8.72 15.05
C HIS A 11 -0.54 -8.10 16.22
N GLY A 12 0.15 -7.70 17.29
CA GLY A 12 -0.44 -7.04 18.45
C GLY A 12 -0.90 -5.60 18.22
N LEU A 13 -0.50 -4.96 17.11
CA LEU A 13 -0.84 -3.57 16.83
C LEU A 13 -2.35 -3.36 16.53
N PRO A 14 -2.91 -2.20 16.90
CA PRO A 14 -4.19 -1.74 16.40
C PRO A 14 -4.22 -1.70 14.87
N ARG A 15 -5.41 -1.85 14.26
CA ARG A 15 -5.58 -1.86 12.80
C ARG A 15 -4.97 -0.62 12.14
N SER A 16 -5.15 0.57 12.71
CA SER A 16 -4.57 1.83 12.20
C SER A 16 -3.05 1.78 12.14
N ASP A 17 -2.43 1.20 13.16
CA ASP A 17 -0.98 1.22 13.32
C ASP A 17 -0.33 0.16 12.45
N LYS A 18 -1.03 -0.95 12.17
CA LYS A 18 -0.64 -1.90 11.12
C LYS A 18 -0.56 -1.23 9.75
N PHE A 19 -1.54 -0.40 9.40
CA PHE A 19 -1.49 0.37 8.15
C PHE A 19 -0.37 1.40 8.13
N ARG A 20 -0.09 2.06 9.26
CA ARG A 20 1.06 2.98 9.38
C ARG A 20 2.39 2.25 9.20
N ALA A 21 2.55 1.08 9.81
CA ALA A 21 3.74 0.25 9.66
C ALA A 21 3.93 -0.22 8.22
N LEU A 22 2.85 -0.61 7.54
CA LEU A 22 2.88 -0.95 6.12
C LEU A 22 3.35 0.24 5.27
N GLN A 23 2.73 1.41 5.43
CA GLN A 23 3.11 2.62 4.68
C GLN A 23 4.56 3.02 4.90
N PHE A 24 5.02 2.95 6.15
CA PHE A 24 6.42 3.24 6.50
C PHE A 24 7.37 2.31 5.75
N LEU A 25 7.13 1.00 5.80
CA LEU A 25 7.95 0.00 5.10
C LEU A 25 7.88 0.15 3.57
N SER A 26 6.72 0.48 2.99
CA SER A 26 6.59 0.72 1.56
C SER A 26 7.47 1.87 1.08
N VAL A 27 7.51 2.99 1.82
CA VAL A 27 8.36 4.13 1.49
C VAL A 27 9.84 3.77 1.59
N ASP A 28 10.23 2.99 2.60
CA ASP A 28 11.62 2.52 2.73
C ASP A 28 12.01 1.62 1.56
N LEU A 29 11.15 0.69 1.16
CA LEU A 29 11.38 -0.19 0.01
C LEU A 29 11.53 0.57 -1.31
N GLU A 30 10.71 1.61 -1.55
CA GLU A 30 10.84 2.48 -2.72
C GLU A 30 12.19 3.21 -2.77
N ARG A 31 12.76 3.55 -1.60
CA ARG A 31 14.07 4.23 -1.51
C ARG A 31 15.24 3.25 -1.67
N GLU A 32 15.06 2.01 -1.22
CA GLU A 32 16.00 0.90 -1.42
C GLU A 32 16.00 0.39 -2.86
N GLU A 33 14.93 0.64 -3.62
CA GLU A 33 14.85 0.42 -5.06
C GLU A 33 15.70 1.48 -5.81
N THR A 34 17.01 1.44 -5.58
CA THR A 34 18.00 2.32 -6.23
C THR A 34 18.30 1.92 -7.68
N ALA A 35 17.46 1.07 -8.28
CA ALA A 35 17.54 0.75 -9.69
C ALA A 35 16.85 1.87 -10.46
N ALA A 36 17.63 2.87 -10.89
CA ALA A 36 17.18 3.78 -11.93
C ALA A 36 16.59 2.95 -13.07
N LEU A 37 15.31 3.18 -13.38
CA LEU A 37 14.62 2.47 -14.45
C LEU A 37 15.47 2.60 -15.72
N GLU A 38 15.87 1.46 -16.30
CA GLU A 38 16.69 1.42 -17.49
C GLU A 38 15.81 1.75 -18.71
N ASP A 39 16.34 2.58 -19.61
CA ASP A 39 15.66 2.93 -20.85
C ASP A 39 15.37 1.68 -21.69
N GLY A 40 14.15 1.58 -22.23
CA GLY A 40 13.71 0.42 -23.01
C GLY A 40 13.30 -0.82 -22.20
N LYS A 41 13.29 -0.79 -20.87
CA LYS A 41 12.76 -1.89 -20.04
C LYS A 41 11.32 -1.65 -19.59
N SER A 42 10.51 -2.71 -19.66
CA SER A 42 9.16 -2.73 -19.09
C SER A 42 9.22 -3.23 -17.65
N TYR A 43 8.77 -2.41 -16.71
CA TYR A 43 8.66 -2.76 -15.30
C TYR A 43 7.22 -3.09 -14.96
N PRO A 44 6.95 -4.17 -14.21
CA PRO A 44 5.61 -4.44 -13.73
C PRO A 44 5.22 -3.32 -12.77
N VAL A 45 4.18 -2.55 -13.11
CA VAL A 45 3.60 -1.61 -12.15
C VAL A 45 2.96 -2.46 -11.06
N TRP A 46 3.46 -2.37 -9.82
CA TRP A 46 2.77 -2.90 -8.65
C TRP A 46 1.57 -2.01 -8.31
N SER A 47 0.68 -1.84 -9.30
CA SER A 47 -0.68 -1.48 -9.02
C SER A 47 -1.36 -2.73 -8.49
N PRO A 48 -2.39 -2.62 -7.65
CA PRO A 48 -3.25 -3.75 -7.36
C PRO A 48 -3.94 -4.13 -8.67
N HIS A 49 -3.26 -4.96 -9.46
CA HIS A 49 -3.55 -5.27 -10.86
C HIS A 49 -4.90 -5.98 -11.03
N ASP A 50 -5.47 -6.43 -9.92
CA ASP A 50 -6.79 -7.07 -9.80
C ASP A 50 -7.78 -6.28 -8.92
N ALA A 51 -7.50 -5.02 -8.58
CA ALA A 51 -8.49 -4.16 -7.90
C ALA A 51 -9.49 -3.58 -8.91
N LEU A 52 -10.13 -4.45 -9.69
CA LEU A 52 -11.24 -4.11 -10.60
C LEU A 52 -12.33 -3.32 -9.85
N ASP A 53 -12.51 -3.63 -8.57
CA ASP A 53 -13.48 -2.97 -7.69
C ASP A 53 -13.01 -1.59 -7.19
N ALA A 54 -11.75 -1.18 -7.38
CA ALA A 54 -11.24 0.09 -6.87
C ALA A 54 -12.02 1.28 -7.45
N ALA A 55 -12.37 1.25 -8.74
CA ALA A 55 -13.17 2.29 -9.37
C ALA A 55 -14.58 2.36 -8.76
N SER A 56 -15.21 1.21 -8.49
CA SER A 56 -16.53 1.12 -7.86
C SER A 56 -16.49 1.62 -6.41
N VAL A 57 -15.48 1.23 -5.64
CA VAL A 57 -15.28 1.65 -4.25
C VAL A 57 -15.05 3.16 -4.16
N LEU A 58 -14.21 3.72 -5.04
CA LEU A 58 -13.96 5.16 -5.09
C LEU A 58 -15.23 5.94 -5.46
N THR A 59 -16.00 5.45 -6.43
CA THR A 59 -17.27 6.08 -6.85
C THR A 59 -18.28 6.10 -5.70
N GLN A 60 -18.50 4.95 -5.04
CA GLN A 60 -19.36 4.88 -3.85
C GLN A 60 -18.89 5.81 -2.73
N HIS A 61 -17.57 5.95 -2.55
CA HIS A 61 -17.03 6.81 -1.52
C HIS A 61 -17.28 8.30 -1.82
N LEU A 62 -17.12 8.71 -3.08
CA LEU A 62 -17.42 10.06 -3.55
C LEU A 62 -18.91 10.38 -3.47
N GLU A 63 -19.78 9.42 -3.78
CA GLU A 63 -21.24 9.56 -3.65
C GLU A 63 -21.66 9.73 -2.20
N ARG A 64 -21.10 8.93 -1.28
CA ARG A 64 -21.32 9.09 0.17
C ARG A 64 -20.85 10.46 0.68
N MET A 65 -19.75 10.98 0.14
CA MET A 65 -19.22 12.30 0.53
C MET A 65 -20.01 13.45 -0.09
N SER A 66 -20.58 13.27 -1.28
CA SER A 66 -21.33 14.30 -1.99
C SER A 66 -22.82 14.34 -1.63
N GLY A 67 -23.38 13.23 -1.13
CA GLY A 67 -24.76 13.11 -0.63
C GLY A 67 -25.00 13.63 0.79
N GLY A 68 -24.07 14.42 1.34
CA GLY A 68 -24.18 15.06 2.66
C GLY A 68 -24.55 16.56 2.59
N ARG A 69 -25.38 16.97 1.63
CA ARG A 69 -26.04 18.30 1.60
C ARG A 69 -27.52 18.15 1.35
#